data_AF-X1M6A8-F1
#
_entry.id   AF-X1M6A8-F1
#
_cell.length_a   1.000
_cell.length_b   1.000
_cell.length_c   1.000
_cell.angle_alpha   90.00
_cell.angle_beta   90.00
_cell.angle_gamma   90.00
#
_symmetry.space_group_name_H-M   'P 1'
#
loop_
_entity.id
_entity.type
_entity.pdbx_description
1 polymer ?
#
loop_
_entity_poly.entity_id
_entity_poly.type
_entity_poly.pdbx_seq_one_letter_code
_entity_poly.pdbx_strand_id
1 'polypeptide(L)'
;MANKRKRREKKKRIILPKDLERKVFGILIFLVGVIFILSFFEEAGKGGQVIKSSLTFLLGRAAILVPLAFFFYPFLFLKRKKLIRFNDFTIALAFLSFIILVSGLFVILDLQEKGEIDGGKLGYFIAFLPLRLFGSLATQIIFSTLIFIDILIFSQIIKSLLPEREEIPEPQRLLKRPEPVFKPTPIKRLKKRLERERGMPVEIEKPITKPISLEYKSPPLNLLET
;
A
#
# COMPACT_ATOMS: atom_id res chain seq x y z
N MET A 1 -36.58 -45.81 17.63
CA MET A 1 -36.28 -44.57 18.38
C MET A 1 -35.59 -43.59 17.47
N ALA A 2 -36.12 -42.38 17.38
CA ALA A 2 -35.80 -41.38 16.39
C ALA A 2 -34.66 -40.43 16.83
N ASN A 3 -33.92 -39.94 15.82
CA ASN A 3 -33.48 -38.55 15.69
C ASN A 3 -32.41 -37.99 16.66
N LYS A 4 -31.22 -37.70 16.10
CA LYS A 4 -30.67 -36.31 16.06
C LYS A 4 -29.38 -36.28 15.25
N ARG A 5 -29.52 -36.14 13.92
CA ARG A 5 -28.45 -35.62 13.06
C ARG A 5 -28.21 -34.17 13.47
N LYS A 6 -27.19 -33.92 14.31
CA LYS A 6 -26.65 -32.58 14.59
C LYS A 6 -26.08 -32.00 13.28
N ARG A 7 -26.94 -31.31 12.53
CA ARG A 7 -26.58 -30.36 11.48
C ARG A 7 -25.75 -29.26 12.16
N ARG A 8 -24.42 -29.37 12.10
CA ARG A 8 -23.53 -28.24 12.34
C ARG A 8 -23.77 -27.25 11.21
N GLU A 9 -24.53 -26.21 11.49
CA GLU A 9 -24.60 -25.02 10.65
C GLU A 9 -23.18 -24.46 10.49
N LYS A 10 -22.54 -24.80 9.38
CA LYS A 10 -21.33 -24.12 8.93
C LYS A 10 -21.74 -22.67 8.68
N LYS A 11 -21.46 -21.77 9.64
CA LYS A 11 -21.45 -20.32 9.41
C LYS A 11 -20.78 -20.09 8.06
N LYS A 12 -21.55 -19.63 7.07
CA LYS A 12 -21.04 -19.17 5.77
C LYS A 12 -20.05 -18.06 6.09
N ARG A 13 -18.76 -18.39 6.16
CA ARG A 13 -17.71 -17.39 6.21
C ARG A 13 -17.86 -16.64 4.91
N ILE A 14 -18.18 -15.36 4.99
CA ILE A 14 -18.15 -14.48 3.83
C ILE A 14 -16.67 -14.48 3.44
N ILE A 15 -16.33 -15.22 2.39
CA ILE A 15 -14.97 -15.26 1.86
C ILE A 15 -14.86 -13.99 1.03
N LEU A 16 -14.64 -12.85 1.70
CA LEU A 16 -14.29 -11.64 0.99
C LEU A 16 -12.90 -11.86 0.35
N PRO A 17 -12.65 -11.29 -0.84
CA PRO A 17 -11.30 -11.23 -1.37
C PRO A 17 -10.39 -10.56 -0.33
N LYS A 18 -9.27 -11.20 0.02
CA LYS A 18 -8.31 -10.67 1.01
C LYS A 18 -7.86 -9.23 0.69
N ASP A 19 -7.86 -8.88 -0.59
CA ASP A 19 -7.53 -7.54 -1.07
C ASP A 19 -8.57 -6.49 -0.69
N LEU A 20 -9.86 -6.86 -0.64
CA LEU A 20 -10.94 -5.98 -0.24
C LEU A 20 -10.96 -5.78 1.28
N GLU A 21 -10.78 -6.87 2.05
CA GLU A 21 -10.64 -6.79 3.52
C GLU A 21 -9.49 -5.85 3.91
N ARG A 22 -8.36 -5.94 3.20
CA ARG A 22 -7.21 -5.06 3.40
C ARG A 22 -7.54 -3.59 3.12
N LYS A 23 -8.19 -3.28 1.99
CA LYS A 23 -8.56 -1.90 1.66
C LYS A 23 -9.53 -1.30 2.67
N VAL A 24 -10.55 -2.07 3.07
CA VAL A 24 -11.53 -1.64 4.07
C VAL A 24 -10.85 -1.37 5.41
N PHE A 25 -9.93 -2.25 5.84
CA PHE A 25 -9.17 -2.04 7.08
C PHE A 25 -8.28 -0.80 7.02
N GLY A 26 -7.65 -0.53 5.87
CA GLY A 26 -6.87 0.69 5.66
C GLY A 26 -7.72 1.97 5.78
N ILE A 27 -8.92 1.98 5.20
CA ILE A 27 -9.86 3.11 5.30
C ILE A 27 -10.35 3.29 6.74
N LEU A 28 -10.66 2.20 7.44
CA LEU A 28 -11.05 2.24 8.86
C LEU A 28 -9.95 2.84 9.74
N ILE A 29 -8.69 2.43 9.57
CA ILE A 29 -7.57 3.00 10.33
C ILE A 29 -7.39 4.49 9.97
N PHE A 30 -7.52 4.86 8.70
CA PHE A 30 -7.43 6.26 8.29
C PHE A 30 -8.53 7.11 8.94
N LEU A 31 -9.77 6.63 8.98
CA LEU A 31 -10.88 7.29 9.68
C LEU A 31 -10.57 7.46 11.17
N VAL A 32 -10.04 6.42 11.82
CA VAL A 32 -9.61 6.49 13.23
C VAL A 32 -8.49 7.53 13.41
N GLY A 33 -7.53 7.61 12.49
CA GLY A 33 -6.47 8.62 12.48
C GLY A 33 -7.02 10.05 12.37
N VAL A 34 -8.00 10.28 11.50
CA VAL A 34 -8.69 11.57 11.40
C VAL A 34 -9.40 11.93 12.71
N ILE A 35 -10.11 10.98 13.33
CA ILE A 35 -10.75 11.19 14.63
C ILE A 35 -9.73 11.56 15.70
N PHE A 36 -8.57 10.90 15.73
CA PHE A 36 -7.48 11.27 16.64
C PHE A 36 -6.98 12.69 16.38
N ILE A 37 -6.78 13.09 15.13
CA ILE A 37 -6.38 14.46 14.79
C ILE A 37 -7.41 15.47 15.32
N LEU A 38 -8.69 15.30 14.97
CA LEU A 38 -9.77 16.18 15.43
C LEU A 38 -9.91 16.20 16.96
N SER A 39 -9.58 15.09 17.63
CA SER A 39 -9.54 14.99 19.09
C SER A 39 -8.48 15.91 19.69
N PHE A 40 -7.29 16.02 19.09
CA PHE A 40 -6.24 16.94 19.56
C PHE A 40 -6.59 18.40 19.31
N PHE A 41 -7.28 18.69 18.20
CA PHE A 41 -7.82 20.02 17.88
C PHE A 41 -9.10 20.38 18.67
N GLU A 42 -9.57 19.49 19.56
CA GLU A 42 -10.78 19.70 20.38
C GLU A 42 -12.10 19.78 19.57
N GLU A 43 -12.06 19.48 18.27
CA GLU A 43 -13.20 19.53 17.37
C GLU A 43 -14.00 18.21 17.32
N ALA A 44 -13.45 17.09 17.81
CA ALA A 44 -14.15 15.80 17.84
C ALA A 44 -15.22 15.65 18.94
N GLY A 45 -15.56 16.74 19.63
CA GLY A 45 -16.57 16.77 20.70
C GLY A 45 -16.19 15.91 21.92
N LYS A 46 -17.20 15.47 22.69
CA LYS A 46 -16.99 14.71 23.95
C LYS A 46 -16.19 13.41 23.76
N GLY A 47 -16.44 12.69 22.67
CA GLY A 47 -15.69 11.47 22.34
C GLY A 47 -14.21 11.75 22.12
N GLY A 48 -13.90 12.84 21.40
CA GLY A 48 -12.54 13.32 21.22
C GLY A 48 -11.85 13.73 22.52
N GLN A 49 -12.55 14.38 23.45
CA GLN A 49 -11.96 14.78 24.73
C GLN A 49 -11.55 13.57 25.58
N VAL A 50 -12.37 12.52 25.63
CA VAL A 50 -12.04 11.28 26.36
C VAL A 50 -10.80 10.61 25.76
N ILE A 51 -10.72 10.58 24.43
CA ILE A 51 -9.55 10.04 23.71
C ILE A 51 -8.30 10.84 24.05
N LYS A 52 -8.34 12.18 23.88
CA LYS A 52 -7.23 13.08 24.19
C LYS A 52 -6.77 12.90 25.62
N SER A 53 -7.69 12.94 26.59
CA SER A 53 -7.39 12.78 28.01
C SER A 53 -6.77 11.42 28.34
N SER A 54 -7.24 10.34 27.70
CA SER A 54 -6.69 9.02 27.91
C SER A 54 -5.26 8.93 27.36
N LEU A 55 -5.04 9.43 26.14
CA LEU A 55 -3.71 9.43 25.51
C LEU A 55 -2.73 10.30 26.30
N THR A 56 -3.11 11.51 26.71
CA THR A 56 -2.25 12.39 27.50
C THR A 56 -1.97 11.81 28.89
N PHE A 57 -2.91 11.08 29.50
CA PHE A 57 -2.66 10.40 30.77
C PHE A 57 -1.65 9.24 30.63
N LEU A 58 -1.70 8.47 29.54
CA LEU A 58 -0.80 7.34 29.32
C LEU A 58 0.60 7.80 28.85
N LEU A 59 0.63 8.70 27.86
CA LEU A 59 1.81 9.07 27.08
C LEU A 59 2.32 10.48 27.37
N GLY A 60 1.57 11.28 28.14
CA GLY A 60 1.95 12.66 28.46
C GLY A 60 2.02 13.53 27.19
N ARG A 61 3.05 14.36 27.11
CA ARG A 61 3.35 15.18 25.93
C ARG A 61 3.60 14.36 24.66
N ALA A 62 4.08 13.12 24.77
CA ALA A 62 4.27 12.25 23.60
C ALA A 62 2.95 11.82 22.93
N ALA A 63 1.80 12.07 23.58
CA ALA A 63 0.49 11.79 23.02
C ALA A 63 0.25 12.44 21.65
N ILE A 64 0.87 13.59 21.37
CA ILE A 64 0.76 14.29 20.07
C ILE A 64 1.33 13.47 18.90
N LEU A 65 2.22 12.51 19.16
CA LEU A 65 2.79 11.64 18.12
C LEU A 65 1.81 10.55 17.68
N VAL A 66 0.83 10.19 18.51
CA VAL A 66 -0.16 9.15 18.20
C VAL A 66 -1.04 9.50 16.98
N PRO A 67 -1.72 10.67 16.92
CA PRO A 67 -2.50 11.04 15.73
C PRO A 67 -1.62 11.09 14.48
N LEU A 68 -0.37 11.59 14.60
CA LEU A 68 0.57 11.65 13.49
C LEU A 68 0.94 10.25 12.97
N ALA A 69 1.22 9.32 13.88
CA ALA A 69 1.54 7.93 13.53
C ALA A 69 0.34 7.23 12.86
N PHE A 70 -0.88 7.39 13.41
CA PHE A 70 -2.10 6.84 12.82
C PHE A 70 -2.46 7.44 11.47
N PHE A 71 -2.05 8.68 11.20
CA PHE A 71 -2.26 9.31 9.90
C PHE A 71 -1.32 8.75 8.83
N PHE A 72 -0.05 8.53 9.14
CA PHE A 72 0.93 8.00 8.18
C PHE A 72 0.83 6.48 7.99
N TYR A 73 0.47 5.73 9.02
CA TYR A 73 0.43 4.25 8.98
C TYR A 73 -0.45 3.65 7.85
N PRO A 74 -1.67 4.15 7.56
CA PRO A 74 -2.50 3.68 6.45
C PRO A 74 -1.83 3.80 5.08
N PHE A 75 -1.04 4.85 4.86
CA PHE A 75 -0.32 5.04 3.60
C PHE A 75 0.73 3.96 3.36
N LEU A 76 1.39 3.50 4.43
CA LEU A 76 2.32 2.36 4.37
C LEU A 76 1.59 1.06 4.02
N PHE A 77 0.33 0.91 4.43
CA PHE A 77 -0.45 -0.30 4.22
C PHE A 77 -1.07 -0.38 2.81
N LEU A 78 -1.55 0.75 2.29
CA LEU A 78 -2.21 0.85 0.98
C LEU A 78 -1.24 0.67 -0.19
N LYS A 79 0.03 1.07 -0.04
CA LYS A 79 1.05 0.98 -1.12
C LYS A 79 1.75 -0.38 -1.23
N ARG A 80 1.44 -1.35 -0.37
CA ARG A 80 2.16 -2.64 -0.38
C ARG A 80 1.84 -3.46 -1.63
N LYS A 81 2.79 -3.49 -2.57
CA LYS A 81 3.02 -4.69 -3.40
C LYS A 81 3.57 -5.80 -2.49
N LYS A 82 3.33 -7.06 -2.85
CA LYS A 82 3.64 -8.32 -2.11
C LYS A 82 5.09 -8.49 -1.59
N LEU A 83 5.98 -7.53 -1.82
CA LEU A 83 7.42 -7.59 -1.62
C LEU A 83 7.90 -7.37 -0.19
N ILE A 84 7.06 -6.84 0.71
CA ILE A 84 7.50 -6.51 2.07
C ILE A 84 7.35 -7.73 2.97
N ARG A 85 8.49 -8.28 3.42
CA ARG A 85 8.57 -9.44 4.35
C ARG A 85 8.06 -9.11 5.76
N PHE A 86 7.88 -7.83 6.09
CA PHE A 86 7.39 -7.38 7.38
C PHE A 86 5.88 -7.54 7.50
N ASN A 87 5.46 -8.30 8.51
CA ASN A 87 4.06 -8.44 8.87
C ASN A 87 3.51 -7.09 9.37
N ASP A 88 2.21 -6.84 9.15
CA ASP A 88 1.58 -5.58 9.57
C ASP A 88 1.70 -5.34 11.08
N PHE A 89 1.67 -6.46 11.83
CA PHE A 89 1.92 -6.48 13.27
C PHE A 89 3.31 -5.96 13.66
N THR A 90 4.35 -6.30 12.90
CA THR A 90 5.73 -5.85 13.19
C THR A 90 5.86 -4.34 13.03
N ILE A 91 5.22 -3.76 12.01
CA ILE A 91 5.24 -2.31 11.79
C ILE A 91 4.46 -1.59 12.89
N ALA A 92 3.29 -2.12 13.27
CA ALA A 92 2.51 -1.56 14.37
C ALA A 92 3.29 -1.61 15.70
N LEU A 93 4.00 -2.72 15.95
CA LEU A 93 4.82 -2.87 17.15
C LEU A 93 6.02 -1.91 17.16
N ALA A 94 6.67 -1.69 16.01
CA ALA A 94 7.76 -0.72 15.89
C ALA A 94 7.27 0.72 16.17
N PHE A 95 6.09 1.10 15.66
CA PHE A 95 5.48 2.40 15.97
C PHE A 95 5.13 2.54 17.45
N LEU A 96 4.57 1.49 18.05
CA LEU A 96 4.23 1.50 19.46
C LEU A 96 5.49 1.61 20.33
N SER A 97 6.55 0.86 20.00
CA SER A 97 7.87 0.94 20.64
C SER A 97 8.42 2.36 20.59
N PHE A 98 8.41 2.97 19.40
CA PHE A 98 8.91 4.33 19.20
C PHE A 98 8.15 5.35 20.07
N ILE A 99 6.82 5.31 20.08
CA ILE A 99 5.99 6.23 20.88
C ILE A 99 6.30 6.06 22.38
N ILE A 100 6.46 4.81 22.83
CA ILE A 100 6.79 4.48 24.21
C ILE A 100 8.18 4.99 24.60
N LEU A 101 9.18 4.81 23.74
CA LEU A 101 10.54 5.29 23.98
C LEU A 101 10.57 6.81 24.05
N VAL A 102 9.88 7.50 23.13
CA VAL A 102 9.81 8.96 23.15
C VAL A 102 9.08 9.46 24.41
N SER A 103 7.99 8.80 24.82
CA SER A 103 7.30 9.07 26.10
C SER A 103 8.25 8.94 27.30
N GLY A 104 9.04 7.86 27.36
CA GLY A 104 10.05 7.69 28.40
C GLY A 104 11.17 8.74 28.37
N LEU A 105 11.61 9.14 27.18
CA LEU A 105 12.60 10.22 27.03
C LEU A 105 12.08 11.55 27.58
N PHE A 106 10.82 11.90 27.28
CA PHE A 106 10.19 13.11 27.82
C PHE A 106 10.11 13.10 29.35
N VAL A 107 9.80 11.95 29.98
CA VAL A 107 9.82 11.84 31.45
C VAL A 107 11.18 12.22 32.02
N ILE A 108 12.27 11.74 31.41
CA ILE A 108 13.62 11.99 31.94
C ILE A 108 14.00 13.47 31.76
N LEU A 109 13.63 14.07 30.63
CA LEU A 109 13.88 15.49 30.36
C LEU A 109 13.09 16.39 31.32
N ASP A 110 11.79 16.11 31.52
CA ASP A 110 10.94 16.92 32.40
C ASP A 110 11.34 16.77 33.88
N LEU A 111 11.75 15.57 34.32
CA LEU A 111 12.29 15.35 35.67
C LEU A 111 13.57 16.16 35.92
N GLN A 112 14.38 16.41 34.88
CA GLN A 112 15.61 17.17 35.00
C GLN A 112 15.37 18.69 34.96
N GLU A 113 14.42 19.17 34.15
CA GLU A 113 14.15 20.62 34.00
C GLU A 113 13.15 21.19 35.00
N LYS A 114 12.04 20.48 35.26
CA LYS A 114 10.86 21.03 35.95
C LYS A 114 10.46 20.25 37.21
N GLY A 115 10.97 19.04 37.39
CA GLY A 115 10.54 18.14 38.48
C GLY A 115 9.10 17.65 38.34
N GLU A 116 8.48 17.86 37.17
CA GLU A 116 7.11 17.42 36.86
C GLU A 116 7.13 16.16 35.98
N ILE A 117 6.13 15.29 36.12
CA ILE A 117 6.00 14.05 35.34
C ILE A 117 5.07 14.32 34.16
N ASP A 118 5.59 14.94 33.09
CA ASP A 118 4.79 15.30 31.91
C ASP A 118 4.96 14.33 30.72
N GLY A 119 5.78 13.29 30.87
CA GLY A 119 5.97 12.22 29.87
C GLY A 119 5.01 11.03 30.02
N GLY A 120 4.00 11.12 30.89
CA GLY A 120 2.95 10.11 31.06
C GLY A 120 3.36 8.91 31.91
N LYS A 121 2.35 8.17 32.41
CA LYS A 121 2.56 7.03 33.32
C LYS A 121 3.30 5.87 32.67
N LEU A 122 3.05 5.65 31.38
CA LEU A 122 3.60 4.51 30.65
C LEU A 122 5.09 4.73 30.34
N GLY A 123 5.46 5.96 29.95
CA GLY A 123 6.85 6.40 29.84
C GLY A 123 7.60 6.30 31.16
N TYR A 124 6.97 6.74 32.26
CA TYR A 124 7.58 6.65 33.59
C TYR A 124 7.87 5.20 34.00
N PHE A 125 6.90 4.29 33.79
CA PHE A 125 7.08 2.88 34.14
C PHE A 125 8.27 2.25 33.44
N ILE A 126 8.48 2.59 32.17
CA ILE A 126 9.55 2.01 31.34
C ILE A 126 10.89 2.69 31.61
N ALA A 127 10.88 4.01 31.83
CA ALA A 127 12.08 4.76 32.20
C ALA A 127 12.55 4.45 33.64
N PHE A 128 11.65 4.03 34.54
CA PHE A 128 11.96 3.79 35.96
C PHE A 128 13.10 2.79 36.16
N LEU A 129 13.08 1.68 35.43
CA LEU A 129 14.09 0.63 35.58
C LEU A 129 15.51 1.13 35.22
N PRO A 130 15.77 1.68 34.02
CA PRO A 130 17.08 2.20 33.68
C PRO A 130 17.44 3.46 34.48
N LEU A 131 16.48 4.32 34.83
CA LEU A 131 16.73 5.48 35.71
C LEU A 131 17.31 5.04 37.06
N ARG A 132 16.76 3.98 37.65
CA ARG A 132 17.22 3.45 38.93
C ARG A 132 18.55 2.71 38.84
N LEU A 133 18.84 2.07 37.70
CA LEU A 133 20.06 1.29 37.51
C LEU A 133 21.27 2.14 37.09
N PHE A 134 21.06 3.13 36.21
CA PHE A 134 22.14 3.85 35.55
C PHE A 134 22.12 5.38 35.78
N GLY A 135 21.04 5.93 36.34
CA GLY A 135 20.86 7.37 36.50
C GLY A 135 20.35 8.07 35.22
N SER A 136 20.14 9.39 35.31
CA SER A 136 19.51 10.19 34.25
C SER A 136 20.30 10.23 32.95
N LEU A 137 21.60 10.56 33.02
CA LEU A 137 22.47 10.71 31.84
C LEU A 137 22.58 9.42 31.02
N ALA A 138 22.87 8.30 31.69
CA ALA A 138 22.99 7.01 31.01
C ALA A 138 21.64 6.56 30.42
N THR A 139 20.53 6.80 31.13
CA THR A 139 19.20 6.48 30.60
C THR A 139 18.87 7.30 29.36
N GLN A 140 19.20 8.60 29.32
CA GLN A 140 19.03 9.44 28.14
C GLN A 140 19.80 8.88 26.92
N ILE A 141 21.04 8.44 27.12
CA ILE A 141 21.85 7.85 26.04
C ILE A 141 21.23 6.54 25.54
N ILE A 142 20.75 5.68 26.44
CA ILE A 142 20.11 4.40 26.08
C ILE A 142 18.84 4.67 25.26
N PHE A 143 17.94 5.52 25.77
CA PHE A 143 16.70 5.86 25.08
C PHE A 143 16.95 6.53 23.74
N SER A 144 17.88 7.48 23.67
CA SER A 144 18.25 8.14 22.43
C SER A 144 18.75 7.14 21.39
N THR A 145 19.63 6.22 21.79
CA THR A 145 20.14 5.15 20.90
C THR A 145 19.02 4.26 20.39
N LEU A 146 18.08 3.84 21.25
CA LEU A 146 16.94 3.02 20.84
C LEU A 146 16.01 3.77 19.87
N ILE A 147 15.76 5.06 20.12
CA ILE A 147 15.00 5.93 19.22
C ILE A 147 15.69 6.02 17.85
N PHE A 148 17.02 6.17 17.82
CA PHE A 148 17.78 6.16 16.57
C PHE A 148 17.61 4.82 15.83
N ILE A 149 17.69 3.68 16.52
CA ILE A 149 17.46 2.35 15.91
C ILE A 149 16.05 2.27 15.29
N ASP A 150 15.03 2.74 15.99
CA ASP A 150 13.66 2.77 15.46
C ASP A 150 13.54 3.67 14.22
N ILE A 151 14.18 4.84 14.21
CA ILE A 151 14.22 5.72 13.03
C ILE A 151 14.90 5.02 11.84
N LEU A 152 15.98 4.28 12.08
CA LEU A 152 16.65 3.49 11.03
C LEU A 152 15.71 2.42 10.46
N ILE A 153 14.98 1.71 11.33
CA ILE A 153 13.98 0.71 10.91
C ILE A 153 12.89 1.39 10.07
N PHE A 154 12.36 2.55 10.49
CA PHE A 154 11.38 3.29 9.72
C PHE A 154 11.91 3.74 8.36
N SER A 155 13.16 4.22 8.30
CA SER A 155 13.81 4.61 7.05
C SER A 155 13.87 3.44 6.06
N GLN A 156 14.21 2.23 6.53
CA GLN A 156 14.21 1.02 5.70
C GLN A 156 12.81 0.64 5.21
N ILE A 157 11.80 0.74 6.09
CA ILE A 157 10.41 0.48 5.73
C ILE A 157 9.94 1.47 4.66
N ILE A 158 10.21 2.77 4.83
CA ILE A 158 9.81 3.81 3.88
C ILE A 158 10.50 3.60 2.52
N LYS A 159 11.81 3.33 2.50
CA LYS A 159 12.56 3.02 1.27
C LYS A 159 11.98 1.83 0.53
N SER A 160 11.58 0.78 1.24
CA SER A 160 10.96 -0.41 0.64
C SER A 160 9.55 -0.16 0.06
N LEU A 161 8.90 0.94 0.46
CA LEU A 161 7.56 1.34 0.02
C LEU A 161 7.57 2.36 -1.11
N LEU A 162 8.65 3.11 -1.26
CA LEU A 162 8.87 3.85 -2.48
C LEU A 162 9.05 2.81 -3.59
N PRO A 163 8.33 2.91 -4.71
CA PRO A 163 8.76 2.20 -5.89
C PRO A 163 10.20 2.64 -6.09
N GLU A 164 11.13 1.69 -6.02
CA GLU A 164 12.43 1.85 -6.64
C GLU A 164 12.08 2.45 -8.00
N ARG A 165 12.49 3.70 -8.22
CA ARG A 165 12.41 4.27 -9.56
C ARG A 165 13.03 3.16 -10.37
N GLU A 166 12.25 2.53 -11.25
CA GLU A 166 12.85 1.91 -12.40
C GLU A 166 13.71 3.05 -12.93
N GLU A 167 15.03 2.97 -12.66
CA GLU A 167 15.99 3.55 -13.55
C GLU A 167 15.46 3.05 -14.88
N ILE A 168 14.74 3.93 -15.58
CA ILE A 168 14.51 3.79 -17.01
C ILE A 168 15.90 3.39 -17.43
N PRO A 169 16.12 2.12 -17.85
CA PRO A 169 17.44 1.74 -18.23
C PRO A 169 17.81 2.83 -19.21
N GLU A 170 18.86 3.61 -18.91
CA GLU A 170 19.45 4.47 -19.93
C GLU A 170 19.46 3.57 -21.15
N PRO A 171 18.90 3.99 -22.30
CA PRO A 171 18.88 3.14 -23.46
C PRO A 171 20.34 2.83 -23.75
N GLN A 172 20.81 1.73 -23.16
CA GLN A 172 22.10 1.14 -23.36
C GLN A 172 21.93 0.72 -24.79
N ARG A 173 22.42 1.64 -25.63
CA ARG A 173 22.73 1.54 -27.03
C ARG A 173 22.30 0.18 -27.49
N LEU A 174 21.19 0.13 -28.22
CA LEU A 174 20.77 -1.00 -29.04
C LEU A 174 22.04 -1.63 -29.63
N LEU A 175 22.61 -2.58 -28.89
CA LEU A 175 23.83 -3.26 -29.23
C LEU A 175 23.34 -4.21 -30.29
N LYS A 176 23.46 -3.70 -31.52
CA LYS A 176 23.39 -4.39 -32.80
C LYS A 176 22.65 -5.71 -32.65
N ARG A 177 21.32 -5.66 -32.84
CA ARG A 177 20.64 -6.84 -33.38
C ARG A 177 21.54 -7.33 -34.53
N PRO A 178 22.10 -8.55 -34.49
CA PRO A 178 22.74 -9.09 -35.66
C PRO A 178 21.67 -9.07 -36.74
N GLU A 179 21.94 -8.34 -37.83
CA GLU A 179 21.10 -8.40 -39.00
C GLU A 179 20.91 -9.87 -39.35
N PRO A 180 19.68 -10.34 -39.61
CA PRO A 180 19.50 -11.69 -40.10
C PRO A 180 20.24 -11.77 -41.44
N VAL A 181 21.39 -12.45 -41.44
CA VAL A 181 22.10 -12.81 -42.66
C VAL A 181 21.16 -13.73 -43.44
N PHE A 182 20.37 -13.11 -44.31
CA PHE A 182 19.53 -13.81 -45.25
C PHE A 182 20.47 -14.57 -46.17
N LYS A 183 20.62 -15.87 -45.96
CA LYS A 183 21.25 -16.75 -46.94
C LYS A 183 20.29 -16.80 -48.13
N PRO A 184 20.61 -16.20 -49.30
CA PRO A 184 19.74 -16.32 -50.45
C PRO A 184 19.69 -17.79 -50.84
N THR A 185 18.50 -18.38 -50.76
CA THR A 185 18.25 -19.71 -51.28
C THR A 185 18.49 -19.67 -52.80
N PRO A 186 19.18 -20.65 -53.38
CA PRO A 186 19.54 -20.59 -54.80
C PRO A 186 18.29 -20.53 -55.70
N ILE A 187 18.23 -19.45 -56.49
CA ILE A 187 17.15 -19.01 -57.38
C ILE A 187 16.73 -20.06 -58.42
N LYS A 188 17.48 -21.16 -58.57
CA LYS A 188 17.16 -22.26 -59.51
C LYS A 188 15.83 -22.97 -59.21
N ARG A 189 15.34 -22.99 -57.96
CA ARG A 189 14.06 -23.66 -57.62
C ARG A 189 12.82 -22.81 -57.95
N LEU A 190 12.93 -21.48 -57.99
CA LEU A 190 11.78 -20.59 -58.21
C LEU A 190 11.39 -20.50 -59.70
N LYS A 191 12.38 -20.46 -60.61
CA LYS A 191 12.12 -20.46 -62.06
C LYS A 191 11.37 -21.70 -62.53
N LYS A 192 11.74 -22.89 -62.02
CA LYS A 192 11.08 -24.16 -62.37
C LYS A 192 9.63 -24.26 -61.85
N ARG A 193 9.26 -23.46 -60.84
CA ARG A 193 7.90 -23.39 -60.30
C ARG A 193 7.02 -22.40 -61.07
N LEU A 194 7.58 -21.25 -61.47
CA LEU A 194 6.88 -20.26 -62.30
C LEU A 194 6.58 -20.76 -63.72
N GLU A 195 7.46 -21.56 -64.33
CA GLU A 195 7.21 -22.14 -65.65
C GLU A 195 6.10 -23.20 -65.63
N ARG A 196 5.88 -23.88 -64.49
CA ARG A 196 4.76 -24.82 -64.33
C ARG A 196 3.40 -24.13 -64.17
N GLU A 197 3.37 -22.93 -63.59
CA GLU A 197 2.12 -22.19 -63.37
C GLU A 197 1.67 -21.37 -64.59
N ARG A 198 2.58 -21.03 -65.51
CA ARG A 198 2.25 -20.30 -66.75
C ARG A 198 1.56 -21.14 -67.83
N GLY A 199 1.38 -22.44 -67.62
CA GLY A 199 0.79 -23.37 -68.59
C GLY A 199 -0.72 -23.62 -68.44
N MET A 200 -1.39 -23.06 -67.42
CA MET A 200 -2.84 -23.22 -67.25
C MET A 200 -3.52 -21.85 -67.37
N PRO A 201 -4.61 -21.72 -68.16
CA PRO A 201 -5.40 -20.49 -68.16
C PRO A 201 -6.01 -20.33 -66.77
N VAL A 202 -5.59 -19.29 -66.04
CA VAL A 202 -6.26 -18.86 -64.81
C VAL A 202 -7.48 -18.08 -65.25
N GLU A 203 -8.64 -18.73 -65.19
CA GLU A 203 -9.93 -18.06 -65.28
C GLU A 203 -10.10 -17.19 -64.03
N ILE A 204 -10.06 -15.87 -64.22
CA ILE A 204 -10.22 -14.90 -63.13
C ILE A 204 -11.71 -14.91 -62.75
N GLU A 205 -12.07 -15.67 -61.72
CA GLU A 205 -13.36 -15.47 -61.05
C GLU A 205 -13.38 -14.06 -60.45
N LYS A 206 -14.29 -13.22 -60.95
CA LYS A 206 -14.55 -11.87 -60.42
C LYS A 206 -14.93 -11.98 -58.94
N PRO A 207 -14.46 -11.06 -58.07
CA PRO A 207 -14.88 -11.06 -56.68
C PRO A 207 -16.40 -10.87 -56.61
N ILE A 208 -17.07 -11.81 -55.93
CA ILE A 208 -18.51 -11.77 -55.68
C ILE A 208 -18.78 -10.63 -54.69
N THR A 209 -19.07 -9.43 -55.18
CA THR A 209 -19.74 -8.38 -54.42
C THR A 209 -21.20 -8.76 -54.23
N LYS A 210 -21.54 -9.42 -53.12
CA LYS A 210 -22.94 -9.49 -52.67
C LYS A 210 -23.32 -8.10 -52.13
N PRO A 211 -24.29 -7.36 -52.71
CA PRO A 211 -24.82 -6.19 -52.05
C PRO A 211 -25.57 -6.64 -50.80
N ILE A 212 -25.16 -6.12 -49.64
CA ILE A 212 -25.96 -6.23 -48.43
C ILE A 212 -27.21 -5.37 -48.68
N SER A 213 -28.35 -6.01 -48.92
CA SER A 213 -29.65 -5.33 -48.94
C SER A 213 -30.03 -4.96 -47.50
N LEU A 214 -29.49 -3.86 -47.00
CA LEU A 214 -30.06 -3.18 -45.84
C LEU A 214 -31.37 -2.55 -46.31
N GLU A 215 -32.48 -3.19 -46.00
CA GLU A 215 -33.82 -2.63 -46.21
C GLU A 215 -33.99 -1.44 -45.25
N TYR A 216 -33.55 -0.27 -45.71
CA TYR A 216 -33.63 0.99 -45.00
C TYR A 216 -35.06 1.52 -45.10
N LYS A 217 -35.83 1.42 -44.01
CA LYS A 217 -37.09 2.15 -43.88
C LYS A 217 -36.77 3.63 -43.63
N SER A 218 -37.13 4.49 -44.58
CA SER A 218 -37.01 5.93 -44.41
C SER A 218 -37.86 6.42 -43.23
N PRO A 219 -37.32 7.32 -42.39
CA PRO A 219 -38.10 7.92 -41.30
C PRO A 219 -39.25 8.77 -41.85
N PRO A 220 -40.38 8.86 -41.13
CA PRO A 220 -41.55 9.61 -41.57
C PRO A 220 -41.23 11.09 -41.74
N LEU A 221 -41.61 11.64 -42.89
CA LEU A 221 -41.33 13.02 -43.32
C LEU A 221 -42.05 14.11 -42.49
N ASN A 222 -42.92 13.73 -41.56
CA ASN A 222 -43.66 14.63 -40.68
C ASN A 222 -42.79 15.40 -39.66
N LEU A 223 -41.47 15.20 -39.68
CA LEU A 223 -40.50 15.88 -38.81
C LEU A 223 -39.88 17.13 -39.45
N LEU A 224 -40.21 17.44 -40.71
CA LEU A 224 -39.62 18.56 -41.46
C LEU A 224 -40.58 19.74 -41.70
N GLU A 225 -41.83 19.64 -41.23
CA GLU A 225 -42.80 20.74 -41.30
C GLU A 225 -43.07 21.29 -39.89
N THR A 226 -42.23 22.20 -39.45
CA THR A 226 -42.50 23.18 -38.37
C THR A 226 -41.88 24.51 -38.73
#